data_AF-A0A7Y5VXG9-F1
#
_entry.id   AF-A0A7Y5VXG9-F1
#
_cell.length_a   1.000
_cell.length_b   1.000
_cell.length_c   1.000
_cell.angle_alpha   90.00
_cell.angle_beta   90.00
_cell.angle_gamma   90.00
#
_symmetry.space_group_name_H-M   'P 1'
#
loop_
_entity.id
_entity.type
_entity.pdbx_description
1 polymer ?
#
loop_
_entity_poly.entity_id
_entity_poly.type
_entity_poly.pdbx_seq_one_letter_code
_entity_poly.pdbx_strand_id
1 'polypeptide(L)'
;MIPNLINRPEPRSVALETTLLLHGVPRAGAADLARSLKEIVRVHGASPTLIALFRGQAIVGLNDAELAELLAAASVPKANTANLGVLMHRGQHAATTVSTTMELAAAAGVRVFATGGLGGVHRGCAEHFDVSSDLAAFTRFPVAVVSSGVKSILDVVATREALETLGVPVVGFRTDRFPAFYQRESAAGVDARFEDVSDLAGFVRMELARSGRGVLVVNPVPVEYEVDGGKWRSWLDLAMERSRSEGVTGRDLTPALLAAVHELSGGETLRANVELVKSNAALAAQIAARL
;
A
#
# COMPACT_ATOMS: atom_id res chain seq x y z
N MET A 1 21.66 6.29 7.27
CA MET A 1 21.93 6.53 5.84
C MET A 1 21.88 5.18 5.13
N ILE A 2 21.15 5.06 4.02
CA ILE A 2 21.02 3.79 3.30
C ILE A 2 22.20 3.65 2.34
N PRO A 3 23.05 2.62 2.48
CA PRO A 3 24.28 2.51 1.70
C PRO A 3 23.97 2.39 0.20
N ASN A 4 24.73 3.12 -0.60
CA ASN A 4 24.68 3.15 -2.06
C ASN A 4 23.31 3.50 -2.67
N LEU A 5 22.35 4.05 -1.91
CA LEU A 5 21.00 4.36 -2.40
C LEU A 5 21.03 5.12 -3.74
N ILE A 6 20.40 4.55 -4.77
CA ILE A 6 20.18 5.25 -6.04
C ILE A 6 18.98 6.16 -5.86
N ASN A 7 19.24 7.47 -5.86
CA ASN A 7 18.26 8.52 -5.58
C ASN A 7 17.93 9.28 -6.87
N ARG A 8 16.80 8.94 -7.51
CA ARG A 8 16.32 9.55 -8.77
C ARG A 8 14.88 10.13 -8.72
N PRO A 9 14.31 10.55 -7.57
CA PRO A 9 13.01 11.19 -7.57
C PRO A 9 13.09 12.56 -8.25
N GLU A 10 12.03 12.91 -8.97
CA GLU A 10 11.81 14.25 -9.52
C GLU A 10 11.08 15.15 -8.49
N PRO A 11 10.98 16.47 -8.71
CA PRO A 11 10.13 17.33 -7.89
C PRO A 11 8.69 16.80 -7.82
N ARG A 12 8.01 17.02 -6.69
CA ARG A 12 6.61 16.59 -6.47
C ARG A 12 6.42 15.09 -6.70
N SER A 13 7.37 14.29 -6.24
CA SER A 13 7.33 12.84 -6.43
C SER A 13 6.24 12.17 -5.59
N VAL A 14 5.55 11.21 -6.20
CA VAL A 14 4.71 10.22 -5.54
C VAL A 14 5.42 8.87 -5.58
N ALA A 15 5.78 8.35 -4.41
CA ALA A 15 6.29 7.00 -4.28
C ALA A 15 5.20 5.98 -4.70
N LEU A 16 5.61 4.90 -5.33
CA LEU A 16 4.78 3.75 -5.69
C LEU A 16 5.54 2.47 -5.31
N GLU A 17 4.87 1.56 -4.59
CA GLU A 17 5.48 0.30 -4.17
C GLU A 17 5.52 -0.72 -5.32
N THR A 18 6.39 -1.72 -5.21
CA THR A 18 6.50 -2.80 -6.20
C THR A 18 5.86 -4.11 -5.76
N THR A 19 5.52 -4.29 -4.47
CA THR A 19 4.80 -5.50 -4.02
C THR A 19 3.44 -5.63 -4.69
N LEU A 20 2.72 -4.52 -4.92
CA LEU A 20 1.46 -4.55 -5.65
C LEU A 20 1.63 -5.14 -7.06
N LEU A 21 2.67 -4.73 -7.79
CA LEU A 21 2.91 -5.15 -9.16
C LEU A 21 3.33 -6.63 -9.26
N LEU A 22 4.09 -7.13 -8.28
CA LEU A 22 4.64 -8.49 -8.30
C LEU A 22 3.77 -9.52 -7.58
N HIS A 23 2.95 -9.09 -6.62
CA HIS A 23 2.22 -9.98 -5.72
C HIS A 23 0.76 -9.58 -5.48
N GLY A 24 0.33 -8.40 -5.94
CA GLY A 24 -1.03 -7.89 -5.73
C GLY A 24 -1.93 -7.99 -6.96
N VAL A 25 -1.36 -8.27 -8.13
CA VAL A 25 -2.08 -8.46 -9.40
C VAL A 25 -1.47 -9.62 -10.21
N PRO A 26 -2.21 -10.22 -11.16
CA PRO A 26 -1.65 -11.20 -12.07
C PRO A 26 -0.48 -10.62 -12.88
N ARG A 27 0.57 -11.45 -13.11
CA ARG A 27 1.78 -11.03 -13.84
C ARG A 27 1.49 -10.37 -15.19
N ALA A 28 0.52 -10.90 -15.94
CA ALA A 28 0.12 -10.36 -17.24
C ALA A 28 -0.39 -8.90 -17.19
N GLY A 29 -0.95 -8.47 -16.05
CA GLY A 29 -1.47 -7.10 -15.88
C GLY A 29 -0.51 -6.13 -15.18
N ALA A 30 0.63 -6.61 -14.67
CA ALA A 30 1.53 -5.81 -13.83
C ALA A 30 2.16 -4.64 -14.58
N ALA A 31 2.65 -4.87 -15.80
CA ALA A 31 3.26 -3.83 -16.63
C ALA A 31 2.25 -2.74 -17.05
N ASP A 32 1.02 -3.16 -17.38
CA ASP A 32 -0.04 -2.24 -17.76
C ASP A 32 -0.50 -1.40 -16.57
N LEU A 33 -0.67 -2.02 -15.39
CA LEU A 33 -0.95 -1.29 -14.16
C LEU A 33 0.15 -0.27 -13.85
N ALA A 34 1.43 -0.67 -13.91
CA ALA A 34 2.55 0.24 -13.68
C ALA A 34 2.53 1.44 -14.64
N ARG A 35 2.21 1.21 -15.92
CA ARG A 35 2.06 2.28 -16.91
C ARG A 35 0.91 3.21 -16.56
N SER A 36 -0.26 2.66 -16.24
CA SER A 36 -1.44 3.45 -15.85
C SER A 36 -1.18 4.29 -14.60
N LEU A 37 -0.54 3.74 -13.57
CA LEU A 37 -0.22 4.49 -12.35
C LEU A 37 0.75 5.63 -12.63
N LYS A 38 1.80 5.38 -13.44
CA LYS A 38 2.73 6.43 -13.87
C LYS A 38 1.99 7.56 -14.59
N GLU A 39 1.08 7.21 -15.50
CA GLU A 39 0.31 8.19 -16.26
C GLU A 39 -0.64 9.00 -15.38
N ILE A 40 -1.38 8.35 -14.49
CA ILE A 40 -2.30 9.01 -13.56
C ILE A 40 -1.56 10.03 -12.69
N VAL A 41 -0.38 9.67 -12.18
CA VAL A 41 0.42 10.59 -11.35
C VAL A 41 0.85 11.81 -12.17
N ARG A 42 1.30 11.62 -13.42
CA ARG A 42 1.70 12.72 -14.30
C ARG A 42 0.56 13.66 -14.66
N VAL A 43 -0.59 13.11 -15.06
CA VAL A 43 -1.77 13.91 -15.43
C VAL A 43 -2.26 14.78 -14.27
N HIS A 44 -2.06 14.33 -13.02
CA HIS A 44 -2.39 15.09 -11.83
C HIS A 44 -1.27 16.01 -11.31
N GLY A 45 -0.21 16.25 -12.10
CA GLY A 45 0.79 17.28 -11.84
C GLY A 45 1.94 16.88 -10.93
N ALA A 46 2.18 15.57 -10.76
CA ALA A 46 3.25 15.01 -9.94
C ALA A 46 4.12 14.03 -10.74
N SER A 47 5.25 13.61 -10.18
CA SER A 47 6.17 12.67 -10.83
C SER A 47 6.09 11.27 -10.19
N PRO A 48 5.85 10.18 -10.95
CA PRO A 48 5.78 8.85 -10.37
C PRO A 48 7.19 8.32 -10.05
N THR A 49 7.37 7.79 -8.84
CA THR A 49 8.63 7.22 -8.37
C THR A 49 8.42 5.79 -7.89
N LEU A 50 8.68 4.81 -8.75
CA LEU A 50 8.65 3.40 -8.37
C LEU A 50 9.90 3.05 -7.54
N ILE A 51 9.68 2.31 -6.47
CA ILE A 51 10.72 1.95 -5.49
C ILE A 51 10.88 0.44 -5.44
N ALA A 52 12.12 -0.03 -5.49
CA ALA A 52 12.45 -1.45 -5.35
C ALA A 52 13.87 -1.69 -4.82
N LEU A 53 14.13 -2.95 -4.51
CA LEU A 53 15.50 -3.46 -4.44
C LEU A 53 15.84 -4.16 -5.77
N PHE A 54 16.90 -3.71 -6.42
CA PHE A 54 17.36 -4.25 -7.69
C PHE A 54 18.78 -4.78 -7.55
N ARG A 55 18.95 -6.12 -7.60
CA ARG A 55 20.26 -6.78 -7.42
C ARG A 55 21.01 -6.32 -6.14
N GLY A 56 20.28 -6.19 -5.02
CA GLY A 56 20.79 -5.74 -3.73
C GLY A 56 20.94 -4.22 -3.59
N GLN A 57 20.68 -3.47 -4.66
CA GLN A 57 20.74 -2.02 -4.67
C GLN A 57 19.35 -1.43 -4.42
N ALA A 58 19.20 -0.61 -3.37
CA ALA A 58 17.99 0.17 -3.17
C ALA A 58 17.89 1.26 -4.24
N ILE A 59 16.76 1.32 -4.95
CA ILE A 59 16.48 2.30 -6.00
C ILE A 59 15.18 3.03 -5.68
N VAL A 60 15.25 4.36 -5.63
CA VAL A 60 14.09 5.25 -5.58
C VAL A 60 14.01 5.98 -6.92
N GLY A 61 13.09 5.53 -7.77
CA GLY A 61 12.99 5.97 -9.16
C GLY A 61 13.55 4.91 -10.12
N LEU A 62 12.89 3.76 -10.20
CA LEU A 62 13.18 2.75 -11.23
C LEU A 62 12.96 3.33 -12.63
N ASN A 63 13.90 3.05 -13.54
CA ASN A 63 13.67 3.26 -14.97
C ASN A 63 12.88 2.09 -15.60
N ASP A 64 12.47 2.24 -16.85
CA ASP A 64 11.63 1.25 -17.53
C ASP A 64 12.34 -0.09 -17.76
N ALA A 65 13.65 -0.10 -17.97
CA ALA A 65 14.42 -1.33 -18.15
C ALA A 65 14.59 -2.09 -16.83
N GLU A 66 14.91 -1.38 -15.74
CA GLU A 66 14.99 -1.94 -14.39
C GLU A 66 13.64 -2.52 -13.94
N LEU A 67 12.54 -1.81 -14.22
CA LEU A 67 11.18 -2.30 -13.95
C LEU A 67 10.84 -3.54 -14.78
N ALA A 68 11.13 -3.53 -16.09
CA ALA A 68 10.84 -4.66 -16.97
C ALA A 68 11.59 -5.93 -16.52
N GLU A 69 12.88 -5.80 -16.17
CA GLU A 69 13.67 -6.91 -15.64
C GLU A 69 13.11 -7.41 -14.30
N LEU A 70 12.74 -6.50 -13.39
CA LEU A 70 12.15 -6.85 -12.10
C LEU A 70 10.83 -7.64 -12.28
N LEU A 71 9.96 -7.21 -13.21
CA LEU A 71 8.69 -7.89 -13.51
C LEU A 71 8.88 -9.23 -14.23
N ALA A 72 9.94 -9.39 -15.02
CA ALA A 72 10.27 -10.62 -15.73
C ALA A 72 10.98 -11.67 -14.85
N ALA A 73 11.50 -11.27 -13.69
CA ALA A 73 12.21 -12.17 -12.80
C ALA A 73 11.32 -13.32 -12.31
N ALA A 74 11.87 -14.55 -12.33
CA ALA A 74 11.13 -15.75 -11.99
C ALA A 74 10.55 -15.72 -10.56
N SER A 75 11.32 -15.18 -9.61
CA SER A 75 10.92 -15.00 -8.23
C SER A 75 11.53 -13.71 -7.68
N VAL A 76 10.69 -12.90 -7.05
CA VAL A 76 11.08 -11.67 -6.37
C VAL A 76 10.47 -11.71 -4.96
N PRO A 77 11.26 -11.78 -3.88
CA PRO A 77 10.74 -11.76 -2.53
C PRO A 77 10.16 -10.38 -2.16
N LYS A 78 9.23 -10.37 -1.20
CA LYS A 78 8.77 -9.13 -0.55
C LYS A 78 9.82 -8.61 0.42
N ALA A 79 10.16 -7.33 0.30
CA ALA A 79 11.02 -6.61 1.24
C ALA A 79 10.16 -5.76 2.18
N ASN A 80 10.28 -6.06 3.48
CA ASN A 80 9.85 -5.19 4.57
C ASN A 80 11.08 -4.68 5.35
N THR A 81 10.87 -3.75 6.28
CA THR A 81 11.96 -3.12 7.03
C THR A 81 12.84 -4.12 7.80
N ALA A 82 12.30 -5.27 8.21
CA ALA A 82 13.03 -6.28 8.97
C ALA A 82 13.95 -7.15 8.10
N ASN A 83 13.62 -7.37 6.82
CA ASN A 83 14.41 -8.22 5.92
C ASN A 83 15.19 -7.45 4.85
N LEU A 84 14.96 -6.14 4.69
CA LEU A 84 15.62 -5.30 3.68
C LEU A 84 17.14 -5.46 3.68
N GLY A 85 17.78 -5.35 4.86
CA GLY A 85 19.24 -5.45 4.98
C GLY A 85 19.80 -6.81 4.54
N VAL A 86 19.06 -7.90 4.80
CA VAL A 86 19.44 -9.25 4.36
C VAL A 86 19.38 -9.35 2.84
N LEU A 87 18.33 -8.81 2.21
CA LEU A 87 18.14 -8.84 0.77
C LEU A 87 19.19 -7.97 0.06
N MET A 88 19.51 -6.80 0.61
CA MET A 88 20.59 -5.92 0.15
C MET A 88 21.93 -6.64 0.17
N HIS A 89 22.30 -7.21 1.32
CA HIS A 89 23.57 -7.92 1.50
C HIS A 89 23.74 -9.10 0.53
N ARG A 90 22.63 -9.78 0.20
CA ARG A 90 22.62 -10.93 -0.71
C ARG A 90 22.56 -10.56 -2.19
N GLY A 91 22.54 -9.28 -2.56
CA GLY A 91 22.48 -8.90 -3.97
C GLY A 91 21.15 -9.26 -4.64
N GLN A 92 20.04 -9.38 -3.89
CA GLN A 92 18.77 -9.88 -4.43
C GLN A 92 17.88 -8.77 -5.00
N HIS A 93 17.05 -9.11 -5.98
CA HIS A 93 15.85 -8.32 -6.27
C HIS A 93 14.86 -8.43 -5.12
N ALA A 94 14.07 -7.39 -4.86
CA ALA A 94 12.94 -7.48 -3.95
C ALA A 94 11.86 -6.43 -4.26
N ALA A 95 10.61 -6.85 -4.08
CA ALA A 95 9.43 -6.01 -4.18
C ALA A 95 9.22 -5.33 -2.84
N THR A 96 9.24 -4.00 -2.78
CA THR A 96 9.10 -3.30 -1.50
C THR A 96 7.65 -3.30 -1.06
N THR A 97 7.39 -3.62 0.21
CA THR A 97 6.08 -3.42 0.84
C THR A 97 5.89 -1.95 1.22
N VAL A 98 4.76 -1.61 1.83
CA VAL A 98 4.51 -0.27 2.38
C VAL A 98 5.64 0.17 3.32
N SER A 99 6.01 -0.64 4.33
CA SER A 99 7.04 -0.28 5.31
C SER A 99 8.39 0.06 4.67
N THR A 100 8.90 -0.77 3.75
CA THR A 100 10.16 -0.49 3.06
C THR A 100 10.04 0.65 2.05
N THR A 101 8.90 0.78 1.37
CA THR A 101 8.67 1.90 0.46
C THR A 101 8.72 3.23 1.22
N MET A 102 8.14 3.29 2.42
CA MET A 102 8.25 4.47 3.30
C MET A 102 9.68 4.74 3.74
N GLU A 103 10.43 3.71 4.14
CA GLU A 103 11.85 3.83 4.54
C GLU A 103 12.71 4.45 3.43
N LEU A 104 12.61 3.89 2.22
CA LEU A 104 13.39 4.33 1.06
C LEU A 104 12.92 5.70 0.55
N ALA A 105 11.61 5.94 0.49
CA ALA A 105 11.03 7.23 0.09
C ALA A 105 11.49 8.35 1.03
N ALA A 106 11.40 8.13 2.35
CA ALA A 106 11.81 9.12 3.34
C ALA A 106 13.29 9.48 3.19
N ALA A 107 14.16 8.46 3.03
CA ALA A 107 15.59 8.62 2.82
C ALA A 107 15.94 9.39 1.54
N ALA A 108 15.11 9.27 0.51
CA ALA A 108 15.24 9.98 -0.77
C ALA A 108 14.61 11.38 -0.79
N GLY A 109 13.95 11.80 0.29
CA GLY A 109 13.26 13.10 0.34
C GLY A 109 11.84 13.09 -0.22
N VAL A 110 11.31 11.93 -0.61
CA VAL A 110 9.92 11.76 -1.06
C VAL A 110 8.99 11.72 0.16
N ARG A 111 7.87 12.44 0.10
CA ARG A 111 6.95 12.65 1.24
C ARG A 111 5.52 12.19 1.00
N VAL A 112 5.20 11.75 -0.22
CA VAL A 112 3.87 11.23 -0.57
C VAL A 112 4.02 9.85 -1.21
N PHE A 113 3.16 8.92 -0.82
CA PHE A 113 3.16 7.53 -1.28
C PHE A 113 1.72 7.08 -1.56
N ALA A 114 1.46 6.48 -2.71
CA ALA A 114 0.19 5.82 -3.01
C ALA A 114 0.33 4.29 -3.00
N THR A 115 -0.59 3.62 -2.31
CA THR A 115 -0.77 2.16 -2.37
C THR A 115 -2.26 1.82 -2.46
N GLY A 116 -2.59 0.55 -2.68
CA GLY A 116 -3.96 0.09 -2.54
C GLY A 116 -4.39 0.06 -1.08
N GLY A 117 -3.67 -0.68 -0.24
CA GLY A 117 -4.07 -0.94 1.13
C GLY A 117 -2.91 -1.43 1.97
N LEU A 118 -2.83 -0.93 3.20
CA LEU A 118 -1.78 -1.27 4.15
C LEU A 118 -1.87 -2.73 4.60
N GLY A 119 -0.77 -3.30 5.06
CA GLY A 119 -0.83 -4.32 6.10
C GLY A 119 -1.32 -3.72 7.42
N GLY A 120 -1.68 -4.57 8.38
CA GLY A 120 -2.26 -4.13 9.64
C GLY A 120 -2.26 -5.25 10.67
N VAL A 121 -3.19 -5.16 11.60
CA VAL A 121 -3.45 -6.22 12.58
C VAL A 121 -4.24 -7.34 11.88
N HIS A 122 -3.74 -8.56 11.97
CA HIS A 122 -4.44 -9.73 11.42
C HIS A 122 -5.61 -10.13 12.32
N ARG A 123 -6.65 -10.74 11.74
CA ARG A 123 -7.75 -11.32 12.52
C ARG A 123 -7.22 -12.46 13.39
N GLY A 124 -7.65 -12.53 14.65
CA GLY A 124 -7.12 -13.50 15.63
C GLY A 124 -5.77 -13.12 16.23
N CYS A 125 -5.40 -11.83 16.19
CA CYS A 125 -4.13 -11.36 16.73
C CYS A 125 -3.98 -11.57 18.26
N ALA A 126 -5.10 -11.67 18.99
CA ALA A 126 -5.08 -11.92 20.43
C ALA A 126 -4.57 -13.34 20.76
N GLU A 127 -4.85 -14.30 19.89
CA GLU A 127 -4.42 -15.69 20.00
C GLU A 127 -3.06 -15.92 19.33
N HIS A 128 -2.84 -15.27 18.19
CA HIS A 128 -1.62 -15.39 17.39
C HIS A 128 -1.13 -14.01 16.96
N PHE A 129 -0.11 -13.50 17.66
CA PHE A 129 0.39 -12.14 17.43
C PHE A 129 1.00 -11.98 16.03
N ASP A 130 0.22 -11.39 15.12
CA ASP A 130 0.59 -11.11 13.73
C ASP A 130 0.15 -9.69 13.36
N VAL A 131 1.14 -8.78 13.36
CA VAL A 131 0.94 -7.36 13.11
C VAL A 131 1.95 -6.91 12.07
N SER A 132 1.46 -6.27 11.00
CA SER A 132 2.32 -5.79 9.93
C SER A 132 3.32 -4.74 10.40
N SER A 133 4.56 -4.86 9.91
CA SER A 133 5.62 -3.85 10.05
C SER A 133 5.24 -2.47 9.49
N ASP A 134 4.19 -2.39 8.66
CA ASP A 134 3.69 -1.14 8.09
C ASP A 134 3.26 -0.14 9.17
N LEU A 135 2.63 -0.62 10.26
CA LEU A 135 2.17 0.27 11.33
C LEU A 135 3.33 0.96 12.04
N ALA A 136 4.39 0.20 12.33
CA ALA A 136 5.62 0.74 12.91
C ALA A 136 6.41 1.64 11.94
N ALA A 137 6.19 1.53 10.62
CA ALA A 137 6.86 2.40 9.64
C ALA A 137 6.38 3.85 9.77
N PHE A 138 5.09 4.08 10.08
CA PHE A 138 4.55 5.42 10.32
C PHE A 138 5.22 6.13 11.49
N THR A 139 5.67 5.42 12.53
CA THR A 139 6.34 6.07 13.66
C THR A 139 7.78 6.52 13.36
N ARG A 140 8.33 6.10 12.21
CA ARG A 140 9.74 6.30 11.85
C ARG A 140 9.95 7.17 10.62
N PHE A 141 9.00 7.17 9.69
CA PHE A 141 9.21 7.74 8.36
C PHE A 141 8.16 8.81 8.05
N PRO A 142 8.57 10.09 7.84
CA PRO A 142 7.67 11.19 7.54
C PRO A 142 7.15 11.11 6.10
N VAL A 143 6.22 10.21 5.85
CA VAL A 143 5.57 10.01 4.55
C VAL A 143 4.06 10.00 4.74
N ALA A 144 3.34 10.79 3.94
CA ALA A 144 1.90 10.69 3.82
C ALA A 144 1.54 9.53 2.90
N VAL A 145 0.84 8.54 3.42
CA VAL A 145 0.45 7.34 2.68
C VAL A 145 -1.03 7.44 2.33
N VAL A 146 -1.34 7.47 1.04
CA VAL A 146 -2.70 7.41 0.52
C VAL A 146 -3.08 5.96 0.25
N SER A 147 -4.16 5.50 0.86
CA SER A 147 -4.64 4.12 0.69
C SER A 147 -6.16 4.03 0.86
N SER A 148 -6.74 2.91 0.46
CA SER A 148 -8.13 2.57 0.78
C SER A 148 -8.22 1.81 2.10
N GLY A 149 -7.45 2.25 3.09
CA GLY A 149 -7.38 1.63 4.42
C GLY A 149 -6.43 0.45 4.46
N VAL A 150 -6.86 -0.66 5.07
CA VAL A 150 -6.07 -1.88 5.23
C VAL A 150 -6.68 -3.02 4.43
N LYS A 151 -5.87 -3.95 3.92
CA LYS A 151 -6.35 -5.08 3.11
C LYS A 151 -7.54 -5.79 3.79
N SER A 152 -8.56 -6.14 3.02
CA SER A 152 -9.88 -6.61 3.51
C SER A 152 -9.86 -7.90 4.36
N ILE A 153 -8.77 -8.66 4.31
CA ILE A 153 -8.55 -9.87 5.14
C ILE A 153 -8.13 -9.55 6.58
N LEU A 154 -7.79 -8.29 6.86
CA LEU A 154 -7.28 -7.84 8.16
C LEU A 154 -8.41 -7.45 9.11
N ASP A 155 -8.04 -7.15 10.35
CA ASP A 155 -8.92 -6.55 11.35
C ASP A 155 -8.82 -5.03 11.27
N VAL A 156 -9.86 -4.41 10.70
CA VAL A 156 -9.90 -2.95 10.49
C VAL A 156 -9.95 -2.19 11.81
N VAL A 157 -10.74 -2.65 12.78
CA VAL A 157 -10.91 -1.97 14.06
C VAL A 157 -9.62 -2.07 14.86
N ALA A 158 -9.07 -3.27 15.02
CA ALA A 158 -7.81 -3.45 15.74
C ALA A 158 -6.65 -2.69 15.07
N THR A 159 -6.65 -2.58 13.74
CA THR A 159 -5.64 -1.76 13.05
C THR A 159 -5.81 -0.27 13.32
N ARG A 160 -7.04 0.25 13.32
CA ARG A 160 -7.30 1.65 13.64
C ARG A 160 -6.91 1.97 15.09
N GLU A 161 -7.20 1.09 16.05
CA GLU A 161 -6.76 1.23 17.45
C GLU A 161 -5.23 1.21 17.58
N ALA A 162 -4.55 0.32 16.84
CA ALA A 162 -3.10 0.25 16.84
C ALA A 162 -2.46 1.54 16.28
N LEU A 163 -3.03 2.12 15.21
CA LEU A 163 -2.57 3.39 14.65
C LEU A 163 -2.70 4.55 15.67
N GLU A 164 -3.81 4.59 16.42
CA GLU A 164 -4.00 5.57 17.50
C GLU A 164 -2.94 5.42 18.60
N THR A 165 -2.73 4.18 19.05
CA THR A 165 -1.75 3.85 20.08
C THR A 165 -0.34 4.27 19.66
N LEU A 166 -0.02 4.15 18.37
CA LEU A 166 1.26 4.56 17.79
C LEU A 166 1.35 6.08 17.54
N GLY A 167 0.27 6.83 17.77
CA GLY A 167 0.18 8.26 17.52
C GLY A 167 0.25 8.61 16.03
N VAL A 168 -0.33 7.75 15.17
CA VAL A 168 -0.38 7.94 13.72
C VAL A 168 -1.73 8.55 13.36
N PRO A 169 -1.77 9.80 12.86
CA PRO A 169 -3.03 10.41 12.45
C PRO A 169 -3.59 9.71 11.20
N VAL A 170 -4.90 9.48 11.23
CA VAL A 170 -5.67 8.89 10.14
C VAL A 170 -6.74 9.88 9.70
N VAL A 171 -6.63 10.40 8.49
CA VAL A 171 -7.55 11.41 7.95
C VAL A 171 -8.25 10.91 6.70
N GLY A 172 -9.54 11.21 6.56
CA GLY A 172 -10.35 10.79 5.41
C GLY A 172 -10.50 11.89 4.37
N PHE A 173 -10.32 11.56 3.09
CA PHE A 173 -10.70 12.45 2.00
C PHE A 173 -12.16 12.19 1.63
N ARG A 174 -13.03 13.17 1.90
CA ARG A 174 -14.49 13.12 1.66
C ARG A 174 -15.21 11.96 2.33
N THR A 175 -14.66 11.47 3.44
CA THR A 175 -15.24 10.42 4.27
C THR A 175 -14.85 10.65 5.73
N ASP A 176 -15.76 10.27 6.63
CA ASP A 176 -15.55 10.20 8.07
C ASP A 176 -15.39 8.74 8.56
N ARG A 177 -15.39 7.78 7.63
CA ARG A 177 -15.25 6.34 7.91
C ARG A 177 -13.90 5.83 7.43
N PHE A 178 -13.31 4.92 8.19
CA PHE A 178 -12.13 4.17 7.75
C PHE A 178 -12.57 3.10 6.73
N PRO A 179 -12.12 3.14 5.47
CA PRO A 179 -12.51 2.16 4.46
C PRO A 179 -11.89 0.78 4.70
N ALA A 180 -12.61 -0.28 4.35
CA ALA A 180 -12.15 -1.66 4.48
C ALA A 180 -11.65 -2.23 3.14
N PHE A 181 -10.83 -1.45 2.43
CA PHE A 181 -10.28 -1.78 1.11
C PHE A 181 -11.35 -1.85 0.02
N TYR A 182 -12.05 -2.98 -0.10
CA TYR A 182 -13.09 -3.19 -1.10
C TYR A 182 -14.44 -2.57 -0.72
N GLN A 183 -14.63 -2.25 0.55
CA GLN A 183 -15.79 -1.52 1.05
C GLN A 183 -15.39 -0.08 1.38
N ARG A 184 -16.27 0.85 1.05
CA ARG A 184 -16.05 2.28 1.26
C ARG A 184 -16.07 2.66 2.74
N GLU A 185 -16.78 1.89 3.55
CA GLU A 185 -16.97 2.15 4.96
C GLU A 185 -16.68 0.90 5.81
N SER A 186 -16.34 1.12 7.07
CA SER A 186 -16.23 0.07 8.09
C SER A 186 -16.84 0.56 9.40
N ALA A 187 -16.72 -0.23 10.47
CA ALA A 187 -17.13 0.19 11.81
C ALA A 187 -16.24 1.30 12.40
N ALA A 188 -15.01 1.45 11.93
CA ALA A 188 -14.04 2.42 12.42
C ALA A 188 -14.19 3.81 11.75
N GLY A 189 -13.90 4.87 12.51
CA GLY A 189 -13.86 6.25 12.03
C GLY A 189 -12.45 6.73 11.69
N VAL A 190 -12.36 7.95 11.18
CA VAL A 190 -11.11 8.71 10.99
C VAL A 190 -11.04 9.87 11.99
N ASP A 191 -9.86 10.46 12.17
CA ASP A 191 -9.66 11.57 13.11
C ASP A 191 -10.23 12.89 12.59
N ALA A 192 -10.17 13.08 11.27
CA ALA A 192 -10.70 14.25 10.60
C ALA A 192 -11.06 13.94 9.15
N ARG A 193 -12.08 14.64 8.64
CA ARG A 193 -12.53 14.58 7.26
C ARG A 193 -12.12 15.85 6.53
N PHE A 194 -11.49 15.71 5.36
CA PHE A 194 -11.11 16.80 4.47
C PHE A 194 -11.92 16.74 3.18
N GLU A 195 -12.44 17.88 2.72
CA GLU A 195 -13.21 17.98 1.47
C GLU A 195 -12.37 18.43 0.26
N ASP A 196 -11.40 19.31 0.53
CA ASP A 196 -10.54 19.94 -0.46
C ASP A 196 -9.10 19.43 -0.37
N VAL A 197 -8.47 19.26 -1.52
CA VAL A 197 -7.10 18.72 -1.60
C VAL A 197 -6.06 19.72 -1.11
N SER A 198 -6.31 21.03 -1.25
CA SER A 198 -5.38 22.06 -0.80
C SER A 198 -5.34 22.16 0.71
N ASP A 199 -6.49 22.05 1.37
CA ASP A 199 -6.56 21.95 2.83
C ASP A 199 -5.88 20.66 3.34
N LEU A 200 -6.19 19.52 2.73
CA LEU A 200 -5.53 18.24 3.05
C LEU A 200 -4.01 18.30 2.87
N ALA A 201 -3.52 18.90 1.78
CA ALA A 201 -2.08 19.08 1.55
C ALA A 201 -1.45 20.03 2.58
N GLY A 202 -2.16 21.08 2.98
CA GLY A 202 -1.76 21.98 4.06
C GLY A 202 -1.58 21.25 5.39
N PHE A 203 -2.56 20.41 5.77
CA PHE A 203 -2.48 19.54 6.94
C PHE A 203 -1.30 18.57 6.84
N VAL A 204 -1.17 17.84 5.73
CA VAL A 204 -0.08 16.88 5.51
C VAL A 204 1.29 17.56 5.68
N ARG A 205 1.50 18.72 5.05
CA ARG A 205 2.77 19.46 5.16
C ARG A 205 3.08 19.84 6.61
N MET A 206 2.09 20.38 7.32
CA MET A 206 2.25 20.80 8.71
C MET A 206 2.54 19.61 9.62
N GLU A 207 1.79 18.51 9.49
CA GLU A 207 1.90 17.36 10.37
C GLU A 207 3.22 16.61 10.18
N LEU A 208 3.63 16.37 8.93
CA LEU A 208 4.92 15.73 8.65
C LEU A 208 6.09 16.55 9.22
N ALA A 209 6.01 17.89 9.16
CA ALA A 209 7.04 18.77 9.72
C ALA A 209 7.02 18.82 11.25
N ARG A 210 5.83 18.79 11.86
CA ARG A 210 5.65 18.86 13.32
C ARG A 210 6.07 17.59 14.03
N SER A 211 5.65 16.42 13.52
CA SER A 211 5.86 15.14 14.21
C SER A 211 7.09 14.38 13.72
N GLY A 212 7.55 14.62 12.49
CA GLY A 212 8.59 13.81 11.85
C GLY A 212 8.16 12.36 11.59
N ARG A 213 6.85 12.08 11.65
CA ARG A 213 6.22 10.77 11.50
C ARG A 213 5.28 10.77 10.30
N GLY A 214 4.86 9.59 9.88
CA GLY A 214 3.95 9.41 8.77
C GLY A 214 2.49 9.76 9.11
N VAL A 215 1.71 9.99 8.07
CA VAL A 215 0.27 10.27 8.15
C VAL A 215 -0.46 9.29 7.23
N LEU A 216 -1.56 8.72 7.70
CA LEU A 216 -2.44 7.91 6.85
C LEU A 216 -3.57 8.79 6.30
N VAL A 217 -3.65 8.89 4.97
CA VAL A 217 -4.76 9.49 4.25
C VAL A 217 -5.61 8.35 3.67
N VAL A 218 -6.84 8.19 4.16
CA VAL A 218 -7.75 7.19 3.62
C VAL A 218 -8.64 7.75 2.53
N ASN A 219 -8.75 6.99 1.44
CA ASN A 219 -9.53 7.31 0.25
C ASN A 219 -10.35 6.06 -0.15
N PRO A 220 -11.67 6.07 0.07
CA PRO A 220 -12.53 4.94 -0.25
C PRO A 220 -12.43 4.54 -1.73
N VAL A 221 -12.57 3.24 -2.02
CA VAL A 221 -12.75 2.72 -3.38
C VAL A 221 -13.87 3.49 -4.11
N PRO A 222 -13.75 3.81 -5.41
CA PRO A 222 -14.84 4.48 -6.12
C PRO A 222 -16.17 3.70 -6.01
N VAL A 223 -17.29 4.42 -5.98
CA VAL A 223 -18.63 3.84 -5.71
C VAL A 223 -18.99 2.72 -6.68
N GLU A 224 -18.60 2.89 -7.95
CA GLU A 224 -18.87 1.95 -9.04
C GLU A 224 -18.11 0.62 -8.89
N TYR A 225 -17.07 0.59 -8.06
CA TYR A 225 -16.20 -0.56 -7.84
C TYR A 225 -16.23 -1.07 -6.40
N GLU A 226 -17.14 -0.57 -5.57
CA GLU A 226 -17.36 -1.12 -4.24
C GLU A 226 -17.87 -2.56 -4.32
N VAL A 227 -17.26 -3.44 -3.53
CA VAL A 227 -17.68 -4.85 -3.44
C VAL A 227 -18.66 -4.99 -2.30
N ASP A 228 -19.84 -5.55 -2.60
CA ASP A 228 -20.86 -5.86 -1.60
C ASP A 228 -20.28 -6.68 -0.44
N GLY A 229 -20.56 -6.24 0.80
CA GLY A 229 -20.03 -6.87 2.01
C GLY A 229 -20.51 -8.31 2.20
N GLY A 230 -21.73 -8.63 1.77
CA GLY A 230 -22.30 -9.98 1.81
C GLY A 230 -21.57 -10.92 0.84
N LYS A 231 -21.36 -10.48 -0.41
CA LYS A 231 -20.56 -11.22 -1.40
C LYS A 231 -19.12 -11.45 -0.91
N TRP A 232 -18.46 -10.40 -0.44
CA TRP A 232 -17.10 -10.48 0.08
C TRP A 232 -16.98 -11.51 1.19
N ARG A 233 -17.90 -11.47 2.16
CA ARG A 233 -17.92 -12.42 3.28
C ARG A 233 -18.13 -13.85 2.79
N SER A 234 -19.06 -14.07 1.86
CA SER A 234 -19.30 -15.38 1.26
C SER A 234 -18.04 -15.93 0.58
N TRP A 235 -17.35 -15.14 -0.25
CA TRP A 235 -16.12 -15.58 -0.90
C TRP A 235 -14.99 -15.85 0.09
N LEU A 236 -14.85 -15.01 1.11
CA LEU A 236 -13.84 -15.20 2.14
C LEU A 236 -14.08 -16.48 2.95
N ASP A 237 -15.33 -16.74 3.34
CA ASP A 237 -15.71 -17.95 4.08
C ASP A 237 -15.42 -19.21 3.25
N LEU A 238 -15.76 -19.21 1.96
CA LEU A 238 -15.43 -20.29 1.02
C LEU A 238 -13.91 -20.46 0.83
N ALA A 239 -13.16 -19.37 0.71
CA ALA A 239 -11.71 -19.40 0.57
C ALA A 239 -11.01 -19.95 1.83
N MET A 240 -11.51 -19.60 3.02
CA MET A 240 -11.02 -20.13 4.29
C MET A 240 -11.30 -21.63 4.40
N GLU A 241 -12.49 -22.07 4.00
CA GLU A 241 -12.83 -23.50 4.01
C GLU A 241 -11.96 -24.30 3.05
N ARG A 242 -11.71 -23.78 1.84
CA ARG A 242 -10.78 -24.38 0.88
C ARG A 242 -9.34 -24.45 1.42
N SER A 243 -8.87 -23.38 2.07
CA SER A 243 -7.51 -23.38 2.65
C SER A 243 -7.36 -24.40 3.78
N ARG A 244 -8.42 -24.62 4.58
CA ARG A 244 -8.45 -25.66 5.62
C ARG A 244 -8.42 -27.06 5.03
N SER A 245 -9.21 -27.33 3.99
CA SER A 245 -9.24 -28.65 3.36
C SER A 245 -7.94 -28.99 2.63
N GLU A 246 -7.23 -27.98 2.12
CA GLU A 246 -5.91 -28.11 1.50
C GLU A 246 -4.74 -28.09 2.50
N GLY A 247 -5.01 -27.89 3.80
CA GLY A 247 -3.98 -27.89 4.86
C GLY A 247 -3.02 -26.69 4.82
N VAL A 248 -3.39 -25.60 4.15
CA VAL A 248 -2.56 -24.39 4.03
C VAL A 248 -2.55 -23.64 5.36
N THR A 249 -1.35 -23.39 5.90
CA THR A 249 -1.19 -22.70 7.20
C THR A 249 -0.02 -21.71 7.17
N GLY A 250 0.06 -20.86 8.20
CA GLY A 250 1.19 -19.95 8.39
C GLY A 250 1.34 -18.92 7.26
N ARG A 251 2.56 -18.74 6.77
CA ARG A 251 2.93 -17.67 5.81
C ARG A 251 2.27 -17.83 4.43
N ASP A 252 1.83 -19.05 4.10
CA ASP A 252 1.24 -19.36 2.79
C ASP A 252 -0.29 -19.16 2.77
N LEU A 253 -0.92 -19.02 3.95
CA LEU A 253 -2.37 -18.84 4.07
C LEU A 253 -2.85 -17.55 3.41
N THR A 254 -2.18 -16.42 3.64
CA THR A 254 -2.61 -15.13 3.08
C THR A 254 -2.56 -15.08 1.54
N PRO A 255 -1.46 -15.50 0.88
CA PRO A 255 -1.45 -15.64 -0.57
C PRO A 255 -2.53 -16.59 -1.12
N ALA A 256 -2.74 -17.75 -0.47
CA ALA A 256 -3.75 -18.72 -0.88
C ALA A 256 -5.17 -18.15 -0.79
N LEU A 257 -5.51 -17.47 0.32
CA LEU A 257 -6.80 -16.82 0.51
C LEU A 257 -7.07 -15.76 -0.55
N LEU A 258 -6.10 -14.89 -0.85
CA LEU A 258 -6.27 -13.85 -1.85
C LEU A 258 -6.45 -14.43 -3.26
N ALA A 259 -5.71 -15.48 -3.61
CA ALA A 259 -5.86 -16.18 -4.88
C ALA A 259 -7.25 -16.84 -5.01
N ALA A 260 -7.71 -17.53 -3.96
CA ALA A 260 -9.01 -18.18 -3.93
C ALA A 260 -10.16 -17.17 -4.03
N VAL A 261 -10.09 -16.04 -3.29
CA VAL A 261 -11.13 -15.01 -3.38
C VAL A 261 -11.14 -14.33 -4.75
N HIS A 262 -9.98 -14.14 -5.38
CA HIS A 262 -9.94 -13.61 -6.74
C HIS A 262 -10.70 -14.51 -7.73
N GLU A 263 -10.46 -15.81 -7.68
CA GLU A 263 -11.16 -16.83 -8.48
C GLU A 263 -12.67 -16.83 -8.19
N LEU A 264 -13.06 -16.95 -6.92
CA LEU A 264 -14.47 -17.01 -6.48
C LEU A 264 -15.27 -15.75 -6.85
N SER A 265 -14.61 -14.60 -6.90
CA SER A 265 -15.23 -13.33 -7.26
C SER A 265 -15.42 -13.11 -8.77
N GLY A 266 -14.97 -14.03 -9.63
CA GLY A 266 -15.00 -13.84 -11.08
C GLY A 266 -14.26 -12.57 -11.54
N GLY A 267 -13.22 -12.17 -10.79
CA GLY A 267 -12.44 -10.96 -11.05
C GLY A 267 -13.03 -9.64 -10.52
N GLU A 268 -14.18 -9.65 -9.82
CA GLU A 268 -14.75 -8.45 -9.17
C GLU A 268 -13.75 -7.80 -8.20
N THR A 269 -13.09 -8.58 -7.35
CA THR A 269 -12.10 -8.08 -6.37
C THR A 269 -10.82 -7.54 -7.01
N LEU A 270 -10.40 -8.07 -8.16
CA LEU A 270 -9.23 -7.54 -8.88
C LEU A 270 -9.56 -6.22 -9.57
N ARG A 271 -10.76 -6.11 -10.17
CA ARG A 271 -11.22 -4.83 -10.74
C ARG A 271 -11.29 -3.75 -9.66
N ALA A 272 -11.90 -4.06 -8.52
CA ALA A 272 -11.92 -3.15 -7.37
C ALA A 272 -10.51 -2.76 -6.91
N ASN A 273 -9.59 -3.73 -6.78
CA ASN A 273 -8.19 -3.48 -6.38
C ASN A 273 -7.46 -2.54 -7.36
N VAL A 274 -7.62 -2.76 -8.67
CA VAL A 274 -6.98 -1.91 -9.68
C VAL A 274 -7.51 -0.47 -9.60
N GLU A 275 -8.83 -0.31 -9.50
CA GLU A 275 -9.47 1.02 -9.54
C GLU A 275 -9.27 1.80 -8.24
N LEU A 276 -9.24 1.14 -7.08
CA LEU A 276 -8.89 1.82 -5.82
C LEU A 276 -7.43 2.30 -5.83
N VAL A 277 -6.48 1.52 -6.37
CA VAL A 277 -5.08 1.95 -6.45
C VAL A 277 -4.94 3.16 -7.37
N LYS A 278 -5.64 3.15 -8.51
CA LYS A 278 -5.67 4.29 -9.45
C LYS A 278 -6.24 5.55 -8.78
N SER A 279 -7.34 5.41 -8.04
CA SER A 279 -7.94 6.50 -7.26
C SER A 279 -6.96 7.06 -6.21
N ASN A 280 -6.27 6.18 -5.49
CA ASN A 280 -5.27 6.57 -4.49
C ASN A 280 -4.06 7.28 -5.13
N ALA A 281 -3.59 6.80 -6.28
CA ALA A 281 -2.51 7.44 -7.03
C ALA A 281 -2.90 8.84 -7.52
N ALA A 282 -4.15 9.02 -7.97
CA ALA A 282 -4.67 10.32 -8.36
C ALA A 282 -4.69 11.30 -7.17
N LEU A 283 -5.26 10.91 -6.03
CA LEU A 283 -5.29 11.77 -4.84
C LEU A 283 -3.88 12.09 -4.34
N ALA A 284 -2.99 11.10 -4.27
CA ALA A 284 -1.60 11.30 -3.87
C ALA A 284 -0.87 12.30 -4.78
N ALA A 285 -1.08 12.21 -6.09
CA ALA A 285 -0.50 13.16 -7.04
C ALA A 285 -1.02 14.58 -6.83
N GLN A 286 -2.32 14.74 -6.60
CA GLN A 286 -2.90 16.06 -6.32
C GLN A 286 -2.38 16.66 -5.00
N ILE A 287 -2.13 15.83 -3.98
CA ILE A 287 -1.46 16.26 -2.73
C ILE A 287 -0.02 16.67 -3.03
N ALA A 288 0.77 15.81 -3.67
CA ALA A 288 2.18 16.05 -3.97
C ALA A 288 2.40 17.30 -4.83
N ALA A 289 1.47 17.62 -5.73
CA ALA A 289 1.51 18.83 -6.57
C ALA A 289 1.40 20.15 -5.77
N ARG A 290 0.90 20.08 -4.52
CA ARG A 290 0.64 21.21 -3.61
C ARG A 290 1.59 21.28 -2.41
N LEU A 291 2.53 20.33 -2.30
CA LEU A 291 3.56 20.30 -1.26
C LEU A 291 4.79 21.11 -1.63
#